data_AF-A0A522K2M6-F1
#
_entry.id   AF-A0A522K2M6-F1
#
_cell.length_a   1.000
_cell.length_b   1.000
_cell.length_c   1.000
_cell.angle_alpha   90.00
_cell.angle_beta   90.00
_cell.angle_gamma   90.00
#
_symmetry.space_group_name_H-M   'P 1'
#
loop_
_entity.id
_entity.type
_entity.pdbx_description
1 polymer ?
#
loop_
_entity_poly.entity_id
_entity_poly.type
_entity_poly.pdbx_seq_one_letter_code
_entity_poly.pdbx_strand_id
1 'polypeptide(L)'
;MPKPTMLRSASLAFAALLACAAFAWPVAARQTDKPQAEQAQAQKKLAEIRDKMKALAQEQAQTAAKRDTLDAALAKQANALAAAAKAVRETDAQIAAKQQQLDQLQQQRNDLQQKLHDQRAAIADLLRATYALGHGTDMRVLLGGEDVARIARALTYSKYFQQDRVKKVNQLMDDLAKLQALEASITAEQQALQAVRAQREAQARTLRQQRAAQQKLASEVNAQYKSQGQKLAAMKQNEQSLNQL
;
A
#
# COMPACT_ATOMS: atom_id res chain seq x y z
N MET A 1 -46.59 11.20 -43.97
CA MET A 1 -47.40 10.10 -44.52
C MET A 1 -48.69 10.00 -43.70
N PRO A 2 -49.85 10.34 -44.30
CA PRO A 2 -51.16 10.32 -43.66
C PRO A 2 -51.98 9.10 -44.12
N LYS A 3 -52.85 8.56 -43.24
CA LYS A 3 -54.31 8.69 -43.37
C LYS A 3 -55.05 7.82 -42.33
N PRO A 4 -56.05 8.41 -41.64
CA PRO A 4 -57.11 7.71 -40.93
C PRO A 4 -58.35 7.55 -41.84
N THR A 5 -59.23 6.59 -41.54
CA THR A 5 -60.61 6.54 -42.06
C THR A 5 -61.52 5.92 -41.01
N MET A 6 -62.34 6.74 -40.34
CA MET A 6 -63.76 7.04 -40.66
C MET A 6 -64.74 5.96 -40.16
N LEU A 7 -65.45 6.27 -39.06
CA LEU A 7 -66.83 5.82 -38.85
C LEU A 7 -67.72 7.05 -38.76
N ARG A 8 -68.79 7.04 -39.56
CA ARG A 8 -69.78 8.10 -39.71
C ARG A 8 -71.16 7.51 -39.43
N SER A 9 -72.02 8.35 -38.85
CA SER A 9 -73.50 8.35 -38.89
C SER A 9 -74.21 7.14 -38.26
N ALA A 10 -74.91 7.30 -37.13
CA ALA A 10 -76.17 8.03 -36.89
C ALA A 10 -77.42 7.27 -37.34
N SER A 11 -78.31 7.03 -36.37
CA SER A 11 -79.78 7.27 -36.41
C SER A 11 -80.66 6.07 -36.00
N LEU A 12 -81.72 6.45 -35.28
CA LEU A 12 -83.03 5.77 -35.05
C LEU A 12 -83.06 4.77 -33.87
N ALA A 13 -83.52 5.15 -32.67
CA ALA A 13 -84.89 5.49 -32.25
C ALA A 13 -85.87 4.31 -32.33
N PHE A 14 -86.19 3.71 -31.17
CA PHE A 14 -87.56 3.28 -30.86
C PHE A 14 -87.74 3.11 -29.33
N ALA A 15 -88.73 3.81 -28.80
CA ALA A 15 -89.23 3.69 -27.44
C ALA A 15 -90.40 2.69 -27.43
N ALA A 16 -90.51 1.86 -26.40
CA ALA A 16 -91.76 1.19 -26.04
C ALA A 16 -91.81 0.88 -24.54
N LEU A 17 -92.97 1.21 -23.98
CA LEU A 17 -93.37 1.31 -22.57
C LEU A 17 -93.98 -0.02 -22.06
N LEU A 18 -94.33 -0.04 -20.76
CA LEU A 18 -95.22 -0.96 -19.99
C LEU A 18 -94.52 -2.12 -19.25
N ALA A 19 -94.44 -2.17 -17.91
CA ALA A 19 -95.45 -2.17 -16.81
C ALA A 19 -95.88 -3.59 -16.37
N CYS A 20 -96.17 -3.73 -15.06
CA CYS A 20 -96.62 -4.92 -14.29
C CYS A 20 -95.51 -5.82 -13.72
N ALA A 21 -95.64 -6.45 -12.55
CA ALA A 21 -96.51 -6.32 -11.38
C ALA A 21 -95.90 -7.26 -10.32
N ALA A 22 -96.29 -7.06 -9.06
CA ALA A 22 -95.87 -7.80 -7.89
C ALA A 22 -95.99 -9.33 -8.01
N PHE A 23 -94.98 -10.04 -7.51
CA PHE A 23 -95.18 -11.36 -6.92
C PHE A 23 -94.17 -11.56 -5.78
N ALA A 24 -94.69 -11.54 -4.55
CA ALA A 24 -93.98 -11.96 -3.36
C ALA A 24 -94.21 -13.46 -3.17
N TRP A 25 -93.14 -14.23 -3.02
CA TRP A 25 -93.21 -15.53 -2.36
C TRP A 25 -92.01 -15.75 -1.44
N PRO A 26 -92.22 -16.38 -0.28
CA PRO A 26 -91.23 -16.46 0.79
C PRO A 26 -90.26 -17.60 0.47
N VAL A 27 -89.00 -17.26 0.19
CA VAL A 27 -87.94 -18.26 0.23
C VAL A 27 -87.53 -18.39 1.68
N ALA A 28 -87.91 -19.52 2.27
CA ALA A 28 -87.46 -19.96 3.58
C ALA A 28 -85.92 -19.92 3.64
N ALA A 29 -85.40 -19.07 4.53
CA ALA A 29 -84.01 -19.04 4.90
C ALA A 29 -83.64 -20.39 5.54
N ARG A 30 -83.04 -21.30 4.76
CA ARG A 30 -82.20 -22.36 5.32
C ARG A 30 -80.92 -21.68 5.82
N GLN A 31 -80.89 -21.41 7.12
CA GLN A 31 -79.65 -21.12 7.83
C GLN A 31 -78.76 -22.37 7.74
N THR A 32 -77.82 -22.34 6.80
CA THR A 32 -76.68 -23.26 6.78
C THR A 32 -75.72 -22.83 7.88
N ASP A 33 -75.73 -23.53 9.01
CA ASP A 33 -74.67 -23.52 10.02
C ASP A 33 -73.39 -24.17 9.46
N LYS A 34 -72.77 -23.52 8.47
CA LYS A 34 -71.45 -23.86 7.92
C LYS A 34 -70.39 -22.74 7.83
N PRO A 35 -70.61 -21.45 8.19
CA PRO A 35 -69.57 -20.43 8.00
C PRO A 35 -68.47 -20.44 9.08
N GLN A 36 -68.69 -20.98 10.27
CA GLN A 36 -67.69 -20.93 11.35
C GLN A 36 -66.48 -21.85 11.13
N ALA A 37 -66.68 -23.04 10.53
CA ALA A 37 -65.59 -23.97 10.26
C ALA A 37 -64.67 -23.51 9.12
N GLU A 38 -65.25 -22.92 8.06
CA GLU A 38 -64.48 -22.34 6.94
C GLU A 38 -63.76 -21.05 7.35
N GLN A 39 -64.39 -20.19 8.15
CA GLN A 39 -63.73 -19.00 8.70
C GLN A 39 -62.58 -19.35 9.63
N ALA A 40 -62.73 -20.37 10.49
CA ALA A 40 -61.65 -20.84 11.35
C ALA A 40 -60.49 -21.45 10.54
N GLN A 41 -60.76 -22.16 9.44
CA GLN A 41 -59.72 -22.66 8.54
C GLN A 41 -59.02 -21.54 7.77
N ALA A 42 -59.75 -20.54 7.28
CA ALA A 42 -59.18 -19.38 6.59
C ALA A 42 -58.28 -18.54 7.54
N GLN A 43 -58.71 -18.34 8.79
CA GLN A 43 -57.91 -17.66 9.81
C GLN A 43 -56.63 -18.43 10.16
N LYS A 44 -56.70 -19.76 10.27
CA LYS A 44 -55.51 -20.61 10.48
C LYS A 44 -54.52 -20.52 9.32
N LYS A 45 -55.00 -20.56 8.07
CA LYS A 45 -54.16 -20.39 6.87
C LYS A 45 -53.49 -19.01 6.83
N LEU A 46 -54.23 -17.94 7.16
CA LEU A 46 -53.67 -16.59 7.25
C LEU A 46 -52.61 -16.45 8.35
N ALA A 47 -52.80 -17.10 9.50
CA ALA A 47 -51.80 -17.12 10.56
C ALA A 47 -50.52 -17.83 10.10
N GLU A 48 -50.64 -19.01 9.48
CA GLU A 48 -49.49 -19.71 8.89
C GLU A 48 -48.76 -18.89 7.83
N ILE A 49 -49.49 -18.21 6.93
CA ILE A 49 -48.87 -17.35 5.92
C ILE A 49 -48.11 -16.19 6.57
N ARG A 50 -48.68 -15.54 7.59
CA ARG A 50 -48.01 -14.47 8.34
C ARG A 50 -46.75 -14.95 9.03
N ASP A 51 -46.78 -16.12 9.65
CA ASP A 51 -45.60 -16.69 10.32
C ASP A 51 -44.52 -17.08 9.31
N LYS A 52 -44.90 -17.65 8.16
CA LYS A 52 -43.97 -17.94 7.05
C LYS A 52 -43.35 -16.67 6.47
N MET A 53 -44.13 -15.59 6.27
CA MET A 53 -43.60 -14.30 5.81
C MET A 53 -42.64 -13.67 6.83
N LYS A 54 -42.94 -13.74 8.13
CA LYS A 54 -42.03 -13.27 9.18
C LYS A 54 -40.72 -14.06 9.18
N ALA A 55 -40.78 -15.38 9.05
CA ALA A 55 -39.60 -16.22 8.95
C ALA A 55 -38.75 -15.86 7.70
N LEU A 56 -39.40 -15.64 6.56
CA LEU A 56 -38.73 -15.23 5.32
C LEU A 56 -38.03 -13.87 5.47
N ALA A 57 -38.70 -12.88 6.07
CA ALA A 57 -38.12 -11.56 6.30
C ALA A 57 -36.92 -11.63 7.27
N GLN A 58 -37.01 -12.43 8.32
CA GLN A 58 -35.89 -12.66 9.25
C GLN A 58 -34.70 -13.33 8.54
N GLU A 59 -34.96 -14.32 7.69
CA GLU A 59 -33.93 -15.03 6.95
C GLU A 59 -33.22 -14.15 5.92
N GLN A 60 -33.98 -13.26 5.25
CA GLN A 60 -33.43 -12.25 4.36
C GLN A 60 -32.56 -11.23 5.12
N ALA A 61 -33.02 -10.76 6.27
CA ALA A 61 -32.24 -9.84 7.13
C ALA A 61 -30.94 -10.49 7.63
N GLN A 62 -30.99 -11.76 8.06
CA GLN A 62 -29.78 -12.50 8.45
C GLN A 62 -28.82 -12.71 7.27
N THR A 63 -29.34 -12.92 6.06
CA THR A 63 -28.53 -13.06 4.86
C THR A 63 -27.83 -11.74 4.52
N ALA A 64 -28.56 -10.62 4.55
CA ALA A 64 -27.99 -9.28 4.33
C ALA A 64 -26.89 -8.96 5.35
N ALA A 65 -27.15 -9.15 6.65
CA ALA A 65 -26.16 -8.91 7.70
C ALA A 65 -24.88 -9.75 7.51
N LYS A 66 -25.01 -11.01 7.09
CA LYS A 66 -23.84 -11.85 6.77
C LYS A 66 -23.02 -11.27 5.63
N ARG A 67 -23.65 -10.80 4.54
CA ARG A 67 -22.94 -10.16 3.41
C ARG A 67 -22.16 -8.93 3.88
N ASP A 68 -22.80 -8.07 4.66
CA ASP A 68 -22.17 -6.85 5.16
C ASP A 68 -20.94 -7.17 6.03
N THR A 69 -21.01 -8.21 6.88
CA THR A 69 -19.86 -8.65 7.69
C THR A 69 -18.70 -9.19 6.85
N LEU A 70 -18.99 -9.91 5.76
CA LEU A 70 -17.98 -10.45 4.85
C LEU A 70 -17.30 -9.34 4.05
N ASP A 71 -18.07 -8.37 3.56
CA ASP A 71 -17.54 -7.23 2.81
C ASP A 71 -16.68 -6.35 3.72
N ALA A 72 -17.11 -6.12 4.97
CA ALA A 72 -16.30 -5.42 5.96
C ALA A 72 -14.97 -6.15 6.26
N ALA A 73 -15.00 -7.49 6.37
CA ALA A 73 -13.80 -8.29 6.58
C ALA A 73 -12.84 -8.20 5.38
N LEU A 74 -13.35 -8.28 4.15
CA LEU A 74 -12.57 -8.12 2.92
C LEU A 74 -11.94 -6.73 2.84
N ALA A 75 -12.71 -5.68 3.12
CA ALA A 75 -12.22 -4.30 3.10
C ALA A 75 -11.09 -4.10 4.13
N LYS A 76 -11.27 -4.60 5.36
CA LYS A 76 -10.23 -4.55 6.40
C LYS A 76 -8.95 -5.24 5.96
N GLN A 77 -9.06 -6.41 5.33
CA GLN A 77 -7.91 -7.17 4.86
C GLN A 77 -7.22 -6.52 3.65
N ALA A 78 -7.99 -5.94 2.73
CA ALA A 78 -7.44 -5.19 1.60
C ALA A 78 -6.65 -3.97 2.09
N ASN A 79 -7.16 -3.24 3.09
CA ASN A 79 -6.47 -2.11 3.71
C ASN A 79 -5.17 -2.54 4.40
N ALA A 80 -5.21 -3.63 5.17
CA ALA A 80 -4.01 -4.19 5.80
C ALA A 80 -2.94 -4.59 4.78
N LEU A 81 -3.36 -5.22 3.68
CA LEU A 81 -2.47 -5.61 2.58
C LEU A 81 -1.85 -4.39 1.89
N ALA A 82 -2.65 -3.35 1.63
CA ALA A 82 -2.17 -2.11 1.04
C ALA A 82 -1.14 -1.42 1.95
N ALA A 83 -1.40 -1.37 3.26
CA ALA A 83 -0.47 -0.83 4.25
C ALA A 83 0.85 -1.62 4.29
N ALA A 84 0.79 -2.95 4.31
CA ALA A 84 2.01 -3.77 4.28
C ALA A 84 2.79 -3.61 2.97
N ALA A 85 2.10 -3.53 1.82
CA ALA A 85 2.74 -3.31 0.54
C ALA A 85 3.41 -1.93 0.46
N LYS A 86 2.75 -0.90 1.02
CA LYS A 86 3.32 0.45 1.14
C LYS A 86 4.57 0.45 2.01
N ALA A 87 4.53 -0.19 3.18
CA ALA A 87 5.67 -0.30 4.09
C ALA A 87 6.88 -0.96 3.40
N VAL A 88 6.68 -2.04 2.63
CA VAL A 88 7.77 -2.67 1.86
C VAL A 88 8.37 -1.70 0.84
N ARG A 89 7.54 -0.95 0.09
CA ARG A 89 8.02 0.01 -0.91
C ARG A 89 8.80 1.16 -0.27
N GLU A 90 8.34 1.68 0.86
CA GLU A 90 9.04 2.72 1.61
C GLU A 90 10.40 2.23 2.10
N THR A 91 10.46 1.00 2.64
CA THR A 91 11.73 0.39 3.04
C THR A 91 12.65 0.11 1.85
N ASP A 92 12.12 -0.32 0.69
CA ASP A 92 12.90 -0.49 -0.54
C ASP A 92 13.51 0.84 -1.01
N ALA A 93 12.78 1.95 -0.90
CA ALA A 93 13.30 3.29 -1.20
C ALA A 93 14.39 3.72 -0.21
N GLN A 94 14.24 3.42 1.09
CA GLN A 94 15.27 3.66 2.10
C GLN A 94 16.54 2.85 1.81
N ILE A 95 16.41 1.59 1.42
CA ILE A 95 17.55 0.74 1.02
C ILE A 95 18.29 1.36 -0.16
N ALA A 96 17.57 1.83 -1.18
CA ALA A 96 18.19 2.47 -2.35
C ALA A 96 18.95 3.75 -1.97
N ALA A 97 18.34 4.61 -1.15
CA ALA A 97 18.99 5.83 -0.66
C ALA A 97 20.26 5.54 0.15
N LYS A 98 20.19 4.56 1.06
CA LYS A 98 21.35 4.14 1.86
C LYS A 98 22.46 3.51 1.02
N GLN A 99 22.11 2.71 0.02
CA GLN A 99 23.09 2.16 -0.92
C GLN A 99 23.79 3.29 -1.69
N GLN A 100 23.05 4.28 -2.17
CA GLN A 100 23.64 5.43 -2.86
C GLN A 100 24.57 6.23 -1.94
N GLN A 101 24.19 6.45 -0.68
CA GLN A 101 25.06 7.11 0.30
C GLN A 101 26.33 6.29 0.56
N LEU A 102 26.20 4.97 0.71
CA LEU A 102 27.34 4.08 0.89
C LEU A 102 28.29 4.14 -0.31
N ASP A 103 27.76 4.13 -1.54
CA ASP A 103 28.55 4.22 -2.77
C ASP A 103 29.29 5.58 -2.85
N GLN A 104 28.65 6.68 -2.44
CA GLN A 104 29.28 8.00 -2.36
C GLN A 104 30.42 8.05 -1.33
N LEU A 105 30.21 7.51 -0.12
CA LEU A 105 31.25 7.42 0.90
C LEU A 105 32.42 6.54 0.42
N GLN A 106 32.11 5.47 -0.30
CA GLN A 106 33.08 4.56 -0.88
C GLN A 106 33.92 5.23 -1.98
N GLN A 107 33.31 6.07 -2.81
CA GLN A 107 34.04 6.91 -3.78
C GLN A 107 34.95 7.91 -3.08
N GLN A 108 34.42 8.64 -2.09
CA GLN A 108 35.23 9.59 -1.30
C GLN A 108 36.43 8.91 -0.63
N ARG A 109 36.26 7.67 -0.16
CA ARG A 109 37.35 6.90 0.46
C ARG A 109 38.44 6.61 -0.56
N ASN A 110 38.06 6.15 -1.75
CA ASN A 110 39.02 5.82 -2.80
C ASN A 110 39.78 7.06 -3.28
N ASP A 111 39.07 8.19 -3.47
CA ASP A 111 39.69 9.46 -3.85
C ASP A 111 40.69 9.95 -2.78
N LEU A 112 40.32 9.84 -1.50
CA LEU A 112 41.18 10.22 -0.39
C LEU A 112 42.39 9.28 -0.25
N GLN A 113 42.20 7.97 -0.46
CA GLN A 113 43.27 6.99 -0.47
C GLN A 113 44.27 7.25 -1.59
N GLN A 114 43.80 7.64 -2.79
CA GLN A 114 44.68 8.03 -3.89
C GLN A 114 45.48 9.28 -3.54
N LYS A 115 44.84 10.32 -2.99
CA LYS A 115 45.53 11.54 -2.54
C LYS A 115 46.59 11.24 -1.49
N LEU A 116 46.28 10.38 -0.51
CA LEU A 116 47.23 9.94 0.51
C LEU A 116 48.41 9.17 -0.08
N HIS A 117 48.16 8.34 -1.10
CA HIS A 117 49.22 7.64 -1.82
C HIS A 117 50.18 8.62 -2.50
N ASP A 118 49.65 9.60 -3.23
CA ASP A 118 50.43 10.62 -3.94
C ASP A 118 51.22 11.51 -2.96
N GLN A 119 50.59 11.93 -1.86
CA GLN A 119 51.25 12.70 -0.79
C GLN A 119 52.40 11.90 -0.17
N ARG A 120 52.19 10.60 0.11
CA ARG A 120 53.22 9.73 0.68
C ARG A 120 54.39 9.54 -0.29
N ALA A 121 54.12 9.36 -1.58
CA ALA A 121 55.17 9.26 -2.61
C ALA A 121 56.00 10.56 -2.68
N ALA A 122 55.34 11.73 -2.71
CA ALA A 122 56.01 13.01 -2.74
C ALA A 122 56.89 13.26 -1.50
N ILE A 123 56.43 12.87 -0.31
CA ILE A 123 57.21 12.97 0.93
C ILE A 123 58.41 12.00 0.90
N ALA A 124 58.23 10.78 0.38
CA ALA A 124 59.31 9.81 0.26
C ALA A 124 60.42 10.29 -0.70
N ASP A 125 60.05 10.88 -1.83
CA ASP A 125 61.00 11.45 -2.79
C ASP A 125 61.74 12.67 -2.22
N LEU A 126 61.03 13.52 -1.47
CA LEU A 126 61.63 14.63 -0.73
C LEU A 126 62.68 14.12 0.27
N LEU A 127 62.35 13.07 1.02
CA LEU A 127 63.24 12.49 2.03
C LEU A 127 64.49 11.90 1.37
N ARG A 128 64.32 11.18 0.25
CA ARG A 128 65.43 10.62 -0.54
C ARG A 128 66.34 11.72 -1.08
N ALA A 129 65.79 12.81 -1.61
CA ALA A 129 66.56 13.96 -2.09
C ALA A 129 67.34 14.63 -0.95
N THR A 130 66.73 14.83 0.22
CA THR A 130 67.43 15.41 1.39
C THR A 130 68.55 14.52 1.91
N TYR A 131 68.37 13.19 1.87
CA TYR A 131 69.41 12.25 2.26
C TYR A 131 70.58 12.25 1.26
N ALA A 132 70.28 12.31 -0.05
CA ALA A 132 71.29 12.38 -1.11
C ALA A 132 72.13 13.66 -1.05
N LEU A 133 71.55 14.79 -0.62
CA LEU A 133 72.29 16.04 -0.41
C LEU A 133 73.26 15.97 0.79
N GLY A 134 73.02 15.08 1.76
CA GLY A 134 73.87 14.87 2.94
C GLY A 134 73.72 15.96 4.02
N HIS A 135 73.75 15.54 5.29
CA HIS A 135 73.67 16.44 6.45
C HIS A 135 74.93 17.33 6.54
N GLY A 136 74.88 18.54 5.98
CA GLY A 136 75.92 19.56 6.15
C GLY A 136 76.41 20.27 4.88
N THR A 137 75.94 19.88 3.69
CA THR A 137 76.25 20.57 2.42
C THR A 137 75.60 21.95 2.36
N ASP A 138 74.36 22.10 2.82
CA ASP A 138 73.67 23.40 2.88
C ASP A 138 74.45 24.42 3.71
N MET A 139 74.92 24.04 4.90
CA MET A 139 75.71 24.94 5.75
C MET A 139 77.09 25.25 5.13
N ARG A 140 77.71 24.28 4.46
CA ARG A 140 79.02 24.42 3.81
C ARG A 140 78.96 25.32 2.56
N VAL A 141 77.87 25.26 1.82
CA VAL A 141 77.58 26.14 0.69
C VAL A 141 77.24 27.56 1.17
N LEU A 142 76.51 27.69 2.28
CA LEU A 142 76.19 28.99 2.89
C LEU A 142 77.41 29.68 3.52
N LEU A 143 78.38 28.94 4.04
CA LEU A 143 79.58 29.48 4.70
C LEU A 143 80.80 29.63 3.77
N GLY A 144 80.75 29.10 2.55
CA GLY A 144 81.87 29.12 1.60
C GLY A 144 81.85 30.24 0.55
N GLY A 145 80.80 31.08 0.50
CA GLY A 145 80.63 32.11 -0.54
C GLY A 145 80.62 33.55 -0.01
N GLU A 146 81.35 34.44 -0.67
CA GLU A 146 81.59 35.84 -0.25
C GLU A 146 80.40 36.81 -0.40
N ASP A 147 79.23 36.37 -0.90
CA ASP A 147 78.07 37.24 -1.20
C ASP A 147 76.94 37.08 -0.18
N VAL A 148 76.88 38.02 0.78
CA VAL A 148 75.87 38.11 1.85
C VAL A 148 74.43 38.13 1.30
N ALA A 149 74.20 38.76 0.14
CA ALA A 149 72.87 38.84 -0.46
C ALA A 149 72.39 37.49 -1.04
N ARG A 150 73.34 36.62 -1.44
CA ARG A 150 73.03 35.25 -1.88
C ARG A 150 72.67 34.35 -0.70
N ILE A 151 73.39 34.48 0.41
CA ILE A 151 73.14 33.73 1.66
C ILE A 151 71.75 34.08 2.23
N ALA A 152 71.40 35.37 2.30
CA ALA A 152 70.10 35.81 2.80
C ALA A 152 68.91 35.25 1.99
N ARG A 153 69.05 35.19 0.65
CA ARG A 153 68.05 34.58 -0.25
C ARG A 153 67.94 33.07 -0.03
N ALA A 154 69.07 32.36 0.08
CA ALA A 154 69.08 30.92 0.31
C ALA A 154 68.45 30.53 1.67
N LEU A 155 68.73 31.29 2.74
CA LEU A 155 68.09 31.12 4.05
C LEU A 155 66.58 31.36 3.99
N THR A 156 66.16 32.39 3.25
CA THR A 156 64.74 32.69 3.04
C THR A 156 64.03 31.54 2.31
N TYR A 157 64.62 31.00 1.24
CA TYR A 157 64.07 29.83 0.54
C TYR A 157 64.04 28.57 1.40
N SER A 158 65.10 28.31 2.18
CA SER A 158 65.13 27.20 3.14
C SER A 158 63.99 27.33 4.16
N LYS A 159 63.76 28.53 4.71
CA LYS A 159 62.63 28.79 5.62
C LYS A 159 61.29 28.47 4.96
N TYR A 160 61.03 28.95 3.74
CA TYR A 160 59.78 28.65 3.02
C TYR A 160 59.62 27.14 2.76
N PHE A 161 60.70 26.46 2.40
CA PHE A 161 60.70 25.02 2.16
C PHE A 161 60.39 24.23 3.43
N GLN A 162 60.99 24.57 4.58
CA GLN A 162 60.66 23.94 5.86
C GLN A 162 59.20 24.20 6.27
N GLN A 163 58.69 25.40 6.04
CA GLN A 163 57.28 25.71 6.30
C GLN A 163 56.33 24.88 5.42
N ASP A 164 56.64 24.71 4.14
CA ASP A 164 55.86 23.86 3.23
C ASP A 164 55.88 22.39 3.66
N ARG A 165 57.02 21.88 4.13
CA ARG A 165 57.14 20.51 4.68
C ARG A 165 56.22 20.28 5.87
N VAL A 166 56.22 21.19 6.84
CA VAL A 166 55.33 21.09 8.01
C VAL A 166 53.87 21.13 7.57
N LYS A 167 53.51 22.01 6.63
CA LYS A 167 52.14 22.06 6.08
C LYS A 167 51.73 20.75 5.44
N LYS A 168 52.59 20.12 4.64
CA LYS A 168 52.32 18.82 4.00
C LYS A 168 52.15 17.68 5.01
N VAL A 169 52.97 17.64 6.05
CA VAL A 169 52.83 16.64 7.12
C VAL A 169 51.51 16.83 7.88
N ASN A 170 51.15 18.07 8.22
CA ASN A 170 49.89 18.35 8.89
C ASN A 170 48.69 17.97 8.01
N GLN A 171 48.72 18.30 6.71
CA GLN A 171 47.70 17.89 5.75
C GLN A 171 47.57 16.36 5.66
N LEU A 172 48.69 15.63 5.64
CA LEU A 172 48.68 14.16 5.64
C LEU A 172 48.02 13.60 6.91
N MET A 173 48.33 14.17 8.09
CA MET A 173 47.70 13.75 9.35
C MET A 173 46.19 14.04 9.35
N ASP A 174 45.77 15.20 8.85
CA ASP A 174 44.37 15.56 8.72
C ASP A 174 43.63 14.61 7.76
N ASP A 175 44.24 14.29 6.62
CA ASP A 175 43.66 13.40 5.61
C ASP A 175 43.58 11.94 6.11
N LEU A 176 44.55 11.49 6.92
CA LEU A 176 44.48 10.19 7.61
C LEU A 176 43.34 10.15 8.64
N ALA A 177 43.16 11.22 9.42
CA ALA A 177 42.06 11.32 10.38
C ALA A 177 40.70 11.32 9.67
N LYS A 178 40.57 12.04 8.54
CA LYS A 178 39.38 12.00 7.69
C LYS A 178 39.13 10.60 7.13
N LEU A 179 40.16 9.88 6.71
CA LEU A 179 40.03 8.51 6.20
C LEU A 179 39.46 7.58 7.27
N GLN A 180 39.98 7.64 8.50
CA GLN A 180 39.47 6.85 9.62
C GLN A 180 38.00 7.17 9.94
N ALA A 181 37.65 8.47 9.99
CA ALA A 181 36.26 8.90 10.20
C ALA A 181 35.33 8.42 9.08
N LEU A 182 35.82 8.41 7.84
CA LEU A 182 35.06 7.93 6.68
C LEU A 182 34.87 6.41 6.71
N GLU A 183 35.89 5.64 7.08
CA GLU A 183 35.79 4.18 7.26
C GLU A 183 34.82 3.81 8.37
N ALA A 184 34.84 4.54 9.49
CA ALA A 184 33.84 4.38 10.55
C ALA A 184 32.42 4.68 10.05
N SER A 185 32.26 5.75 9.26
CA SER A 185 30.96 6.13 8.66
C SER A 185 30.46 5.07 7.67
N ILE A 186 31.34 4.53 6.83
CA ILE A 186 31.02 3.43 5.90
C ILE A 186 30.55 2.21 6.68
N THR A 187 31.27 1.84 7.75
CA THR A 187 30.91 0.67 8.58
C THR A 187 29.54 0.87 9.24
N ALA A 188 29.29 2.06 9.79
CA ALA A 188 28.00 2.40 10.38
C ALA A 188 26.85 2.36 9.35
N GLU A 189 27.07 2.89 8.14
CA GLU A 189 26.07 2.89 7.08
C GLU A 189 25.81 1.46 6.55
N GLN A 190 26.84 0.61 6.48
CA GLN A 190 26.67 -0.81 6.15
C GLN A 190 25.81 -1.55 7.17
N GLN A 191 26.05 -1.33 8.47
CA GLN A 191 25.24 -1.92 9.53
C GLN A 191 23.80 -1.42 9.48
N ALA A 192 23.60 -0.11 9.27
CA ALA A 192 22.28 0.48 9.10
C ALA A 192 21.55 -0.11 7.88
N LEU A 193 22.23 -0.25 6.75
CA LEU A 193 21.69 -0.88 5.54
C LEU A 193 21.29 -2.34 5.79
N GLN A 194 22.10 -3.10 6.51
CA GLN A 194 21.78 -4.49 6.87
C GLN A 194 20.54 -4.56 7.78
N ALA A 195 20.41 -3.68 8.76
CA ALA A 195 19.24 -3.60 9.63
C ALA A 195 17.96 -3.29 8.83
N VAL A 196 18.02 -2.33 7.90
CA VAL A 196 16.88 -1.98 7.03
C VAL A 196 16.53 -3.15 6.09
N ARG A 197 17.52 -3.89 5.56
CA ARG A 197 17.28 -5.10 4.77
C ARG A 197 16.58 -6.20 5.56
N ALA A 198 16.97 -6.41 6.83
CA ALA A 198 16.30 -7.36 7.72
C ALA A 198 14.84 -6.95 8.00
N GLN A 199 14.61 -5.66 8.24
CA GLN A 199 13.25 -5.10 8.39
C GLN A 199 12.41 -5.33 7.14
N ARG A 200 12.98 -5.09 5.96
CA ARG A 200 12.32 -5.33 4.66
C ARG A 200 11.92 -6.80 4.51
N GLU A 201 12.80 -7.72 4.90
CA GLU A 201 12.49 -9.16 4.82
C GLU A 201 11.33 -9.53 5.74
N ALA A 202 11.32 -9.03 6.97
CA ALA A 202 10.20 -9.24 7.90
C ALA A 202 8.87 -8.70 7.33
N GLN A 203 8.87 -7.47 6.80
CA GLN A 203 7.70 -6.87 6.14
C GLN A 203 7.25 -7.68 4.91
N ALA A 204 8.17 -8.19 4.11
CA ALA A 204 7.85 -9.05 2.96
C ALA A 204 7.22 -10.38 3.39
N ARG A 205 7.66 -10.97 4.51
CA ARG A 205 7.04 -12.17 5.10
C ARG A 205 5.60 -11.86 5.54
N THR A 206 5.38 -10.75 6.25
CA THR A 206 4.04 -10.29 6.66
C THR A 206 3.14 -10.05 5.43
N LEU A 207 3.65 -9.40 4.38
CA LEU A 207 2.91 -9.17 3.16
C LEU A 207 2.47 -10.48 2.49
N ARG A 208 3.36 -11.48 2.42
CA ARG A 208 3.04 -12.81 1.88
C ARG A 208 1.95 -13.51 2.71
N GLN A 209 2.05 -13.46 4.04
CA GLN A 209 1.04 -14.02 4.93
C GLN A 209 -0.32 -13.35 4.74
N GLN A 210 -0.36 -12.02 4.64
CA GLN A 210 -1.58 -11.27 4.39
C GLN A 210 -2.20 -11.58 3.03
N ARG A 211 -1.40 -11.74 1.97
CA ARG A 211 -1.88 -12.18 0.64
C ARG A 211 -2.49 -13.58 0.70
N ALA A 212 -1.83 -14.51 1.37
CA ALA A 212 -2.34 -15.88 1.52
C ALA A 212 -3.66 -15.88 2.31
N ALA A 213 -3.75 -15.10 3.38
CA ALA A 213 -4.97 -14.95 4.15
C ALA A 213 -6.09 -14.27 3.33
N GLN A 214 -5.76 -13.30 2.47
CA GLN A 214 -6.74 -12.61 1.62
C GLN A 214 -7.33 -13.59 0.60
N GLN A 215 -6.48 -14.42 0.00
CA GLN A 215 -6.92 -15.43 -0.96
C GLN A 215 -7.84 -16.47 -0.31
N LYS A 216 -7.52 -16.91 0.92
CA LYS A 216 -8.39 -17.78 1.71
C LYS A 216 -9.73 -17.11 2.00
N LEU A 217 -9.73 -15.90 2.56
CA LEU A 217 -10.96 -15.16 2.85
C LEU A 217 -11.79 -14.95 1.59
N ALA A 218 -11.19 -14.56 0.46
CA ALA A 218 -11.90 -14.40 -0.80
C ALA A 218 -12.56 -15.70 -1.27
N SER A 219 -11.90 -16.85 -1.09
CA SER A 219 -12.47 -18.16 -1.42
C SER A 219 -13.65 -18.54 -0.51
N GLU A 220 -13.53 -18.29 0.79
CA GLU A 220 -14.57 -18.54 1.79
C GLU A 220 -15.79 -17.64 1.55
N VAL A 221 -15.55 -16.35 1.30
CA VAL A 221 -16.56 -15.36 0.97
C VAL A 221 -17.29 -15.74 -0.33
N ASN A 222 -16.57 -16.16 -1.37
CA ASN A 222 -17.19 -16.62 -2.62
C ASN A 222 -18.07 -17.87 -2.41
N ALA A 223 -17.62 -18.83 -1.59
CA ALA A 223 -18.42 -20.00 -1.23
C ALA A 223 -19.68 -19.61 -0.45
N GLN A 224 -19.55 -18.69 0.52
CA GLN A 224 -20.69 -18.16 1.27
C GLN A 224 -21.66 -17.39 0.38
N TYR A 225 -21.17 -16.57 -0.55
CA TYR A 225 -22.01 -15.87 -1.53
C TYR A 225 -22.82 -16.82 -2.41
N LYS A 226 -22.20 -17.91 -2.90
CA LYS A 226 -22.91 -18.93 -3.66
C LYS A 226 -24.01 -19.60 -2.84
N SER A 227 -23.69 -20.00 -1.60
CA SER A 227 -24.66 -20.62 -0.68
C SER A 227 -25.82 -19.67 -0.36
N GLN A 228 -25.52 -18.41 -0.05
CA GLN A 228 -26.52 -17.38 0.21
C GLN A 228 -27.37 -17.05 -1.02
N GLY A 229 -26.78 -17.06 -2.22
CA GLY A 229 -27.51 -16.88 -3.48
C GLY A 229 -28.51 -18.02 -3.74
N GLN A 230 -28.12 -19.26 -3.51
CA GLN A 230 -29.02 -20.43 -3.57
C GLN A 230 -30.14 -20.29 -2.54
N LYS A 231 -29.81 -19.88 -1.31
CA LYS A 231 -30.77 -19.65 -0.24
C LYS A 231 -31.80 -18.58 -0.61
N LEU A 232 -31.35 -17.46 -1.17
CA LEU A 232 -32.22 -16.38 -1.63
C LEU A 232 -33.12 -16.81 -2.80
N ALA A 233 -32.63 -17.65 -3.71
CA ALA A 233 -33.44 -18.21 -4.78
C ALA A 233 -34.56 -19.11 -4.24
N ALA A 234 -34.25 -19.98 -3.28
CA ALA A 234 -35.25 -20.81 -2.59
C ALA A 234 -36.27 -19.95 -1.83
N MET A 235 -35.83 -18.89 -1.16
CA MET A 235 -36.71 -17.91 -0.48
C MET A 235 -37.69 -17.26 -1.46
N LYS A 236 -37.22 -16.82 -2.65
CA LYS A 236 -38.09 -16.25 -3.69
C LYS A 236 -39.12 -17.24 -4.22
N GLN A 237 -38.73 -18.51 -4.40
CA GLN A 237 -39.66 -19.57 -4.79
C GLN A 237 -40.73 -19.83 -3.72
N ASN A 238 -40.34 -19.80 -2.44
CA ASN A 238 -41.27 -19.93 -1.32
C ASN A 238 -42.25 -18.75 -1.25
N GLU A 239 -41.77 -17.52 -1.46
CA GLU A 239 -42.64 -16.33 -1.53
C GLU A 239 -43.66 -16.43 -2.68
N GLN A 240 -43.20 -16.84 -3.87
CA GLN A 240 -44.08 -17.02 -5.04
C GLN A 240 -45.16 -18.06 -4.80
N SER A 241 -44.81 -19.19 -4.18
CA SER A 241 -45.77 -20.24 -3.85
C SER A 241 -46.76 -19.82 -2.76
N LEU A 242 -46.35 -18.96 -1.81
CA LEU A 242 -47.26 -18.36 -0.83
C LEU A 242 -48.27 -17.39 -1.46
N ASN A 243 -47.86 -16.62 -2.47
CA ASN A 243 -48.75 -15.68 -3.16
C ASN A 243 -49.74 -16.36 -4.13
N GLN A 244 -49.54 -17.64 -4.45
CA GLN A 244 -50.40 -18.42 -5.35
C GLN A 244 -51.45 -19.26 -4.61
N LEU A 245 -51.44 -19.30 -3.27
CA LEU A 245 -52.37 -20.03 -2.40
C LEU A 245 -53.51 -19.14 -1.89
#